data_AF-A0A3M5U093-F1
#
_entry.id   AF-A0A3M5U093-F1
#
_cell.length_a   1.000
_cell.length_b   1.000
_cell.length_c   1.000
_cell.angle_alpha   90.00
_cell.angle_beta   90.00
_cell.angle_gamma   90.00
#
_symmetry.space_group_name_H-M   'P 1'
#
loop_
_entity.id
_entity.type
_entity.pdbx_description
1 polymer ?
#
loop_
_entity_poly.entity_id
_entity_poly.type
_entity_poly.pdbx_seq_one_letter_code
_entity_poly.pdbx_strand_id
1 'polypeptide(L)'
;MQQQYHVLEIKPGQVGHVVVNSLPGLFKYLGEELPRYSPLHLDPQALDGHDLALILPLGQPECIQVFYRVNEPDADLYVLDEHNSLWHQRVPYHDEQSLLTPLQRFFHSLVYRRGASLPLDDPSEPVSLEALYYQILPSGPGHARRVEHRLAPTATDRSFYDVQAIIEETSPGQLNATLYCDNSEFSELEYGDQLYAAVARQILGKRLEPQRYRCYITDLDLSGLLDGKHGQSILFLRHKAELETLLNEAMEQA
;
A
#
# COMPACT_ATOMS: atom_id res chain seq x y z
N MET A 1 -27.87 -13.06 -8.38
CA MET A 1 -26.92 -13.26 -9.50
C MET A 1 -25.52 -13.03 -8.95
N GLN A 2 -24.58 -13.97 -9.13
CA GLN A 2 -23.18 -13.71 -8.80
C GLN A 2 -22.57 -12.86 -9.91
N GLN A 3 -21.98 -11.72 -9.55
CA GLN A 3 -21.25 -10.87 -10.49
C GLN A 3 -19.93 -11.57 -10.86
N GLN A 4 -19.69 -11.73 -12.16
CA GLN A 4 -18.48 -12.33 -12.72
C GLN A 4 -17.78 -11.31 -13.59
N TYR A 5 -16.45 -11.29 -13.50
CA TYR A 5 -15.58 -10.47 -14.33
C TYR A 5 -14.80 -11.37 -15.27
N HIS A 6 -14.64 -10.94 -16.52
CA HIS A 6 -13.90 -11.67 -17.54
C HIS A 6 -12.70 -10.83 -17.93
N VAL A 7 -11.50 -11.37 -17.73
CA VAL A 7 -10.26 -10.70 -18.10
C VAL A 7 -9.65 -11.39 -19.30
N LEU A 8 -9.31 -10.61 -20.32
CA LEU A 8 -8.63 -11.07 -21.51
C LEU A 8 -7.18 -10.59 -21.46
N GLU A 9 -6.25 -11.53 -21.31
CA GLU A 9 -4.82 -11.26 -21.33
C GLU A 9 -4.30 -11.38 -22.75
N ILE A 10 -3.92 -10.26 -23.34
CA ILE A 10 -3.40 -10.24 -24.71
C ILE A 10 -1.87 -10.19 -24.64
N LYS A 11 -1.23 -11.31 -25.01
CA LYS A 11 0.23 -11.42 -25.19
C LYS A 11 0.52 -11.62 -26.68
N PRO A 12 1.72 -11.28 -27.18
CA PRO A 12 2.07 -11.52 -28.58
C PRO A 12 1.82 -12.97 -28.98
N GLY A 13 0.85 -13.20 -29.89
CA GLY A 13 0.48 -14.53 -30.38
C GLY A 13 -0.38 -15.39 -29.44
N GLN A 14 -0.83 -14.88 -28.29
CA GLN A 14 -1.67 -15.63 -27.34
C GLN A 14 -2.72 -14.73 -26.68
N VAL A 15 -3.95 -15.26 -26.58
CA VAL A 15 -5.01 -14.65 -25.77
C VAL A 15 -5.34 -15.60 -24.61
N GLY A 16 -5.09 -15.14 -23.39
CA GLY A 16 -5.55 -15.78 -22.17
C GLY A 16 -6.93 -15.29 -21.81
N HIS A 17 -7.76 -16.16 -21.23
CA HIS A 17 -9.05 -15.77 -20.65
C HIS A 17 -9.09 -16.25 -19.21
N VAL A 18 -9.30 -15.31 -18.30
CA VAL A 18 -9.44 -15.57 -16.86
C VAL A 18 -10.85 -15.16 -16.44
N VAL A 19 -11.54 -16.05 -15.73
CA VAL A 19 -12.84 -15.75 -15.11
C VAL A 19 -12.60 -15.48 -13.64
N VAL A 20 -12.96 -14.27 -13.21
CA VAL A 20 -12.81 -13.83 -11.83
C VAL A 20 -14.18 -13.68 -11.20
N ASN A 21 -14.39 -14.47 -10.15
CA ASN A 21 -15.66 -14.47 -9.43
C ASN A 21 -15.62 -13.39 -8.35
N SER A 22 -16.66 -12.55 -8.30
CA SER A 22 -16.84 -11.48 -7.31
C SER A 22 -15.83 -10.33 -7.38
N LEU A 23 -16.22 -9.21 -6.77
CA LEU A 23 -15.40 -8.01 -6.68
C LEU A 23 -14.13 -8.23 -5.81
N PRO A 24 -14.19 -8.90 -4.63
CA PRO A 24 -12.97 -9.27 -3.91
C PRO A 24 -12.00 -10.13 -4.73
N GLY A 25 -12.53 -11.05 -5.54
CA GLY A 25 -11.71 -11.84 -6.46
C GLY A 25 -11.01 -10.96 -7.51
N LEU A 26 -11.70 -9.91 -7.99
CA LEU A 26 -11.12 -8.95 -8.92
C LEU A 26 -10.01 -8.13 -8.27
N PHE A 27 -10.20 -7.65 -7.04
CA PHE A 27 -9.12 -6.98 -6.30
C PHE A 27 -7.90 -7.89 -6.14
N LYS A 28 -8.11 -9.16 -5.80
CA LYS A 28 -7.01 -10.14 -5.71
C LYS A 28 -6.29 -10.29 -7.05
N TYR A 29 -7.03 -10.50 -8.14
CA TYR A 29 -6.47 -10.65 -9.48
C TYR A 29 -5.68 -9.40 -9.93
N LEU A 30 -6.27 -8.22 -9.77
CA LEU A 30 -5.63 -6.95 -10.15
C LEU A 30 -4.42 -6.62 -9.26
N GLY A 31 -4.38 -7.16 -8.05
CA GLY A 31 -3.26 -6.98 -7.15
C GLY A 31 -2.10 -7.93 -7.38
N GLU A 32 -2.19 -8.92 -8.28
CA GLU A 32 -1.07 -9.84 -8.57
C GLU A 32 0.15 -9.10 -9.13
N GLU A 33 1.34 -9.60 -8.84
CA GLU A 33 2.58 -9.04 -9.37
C GLU A 33 2.66 -9.22 -10.88
N LEU A 34 3.18 -8.20 -11.55
CA LEU A 34 3.34 -8.17 -13.00
C LEU A 34 4.83 -8.03 -13.34
N PRO A 35 5.34 -8.76 -14.35
CA PRO A 35 6.74 -8.67 -14.73
C PRO A 35 7.12 -7.33 -15.39
N ARG A 36 6.13 -6.56 -15.83
CA ARG A 36 6.25 -5.23 -16.43
C ARG A 36 4.88 -4.56 -16.44
N TYR A 37 4.86 -3.26 -16.69
CA TYR A 37 3.63 -2.50 -16.90
C TYR A 37 2.66 -3.19 -17.88
N SER A 38 1.41 -3.32 -17.45
CA SER A 38 0.32 -3.86 -18.25
C SER A 38 -0.88 -2.89 -18.24
N PRO A 39 -1.21 -2.23 -19.37
CA PRO A 39 -2.35 -1.33 -19.44
C PRO A 39 -3.66 -2.13 -19.31
N LEU A 40 -4.61 -1.58 -18.56
CA LEU A 40 -5.95 -2.15 -18.41
C LEU A 40 -6.95 -1.38 -19.28
N HIS A 41 -7.69 -2.12 -20.10
CA HIS A 41 -8.78 -1.57 -20.91
C HIS A 41 -10.10 -2.12 -20.40
N LEU A 42 -10.97 -1.23 -19.94
CA LEU A 42 -12.29 -1.59 -19.45
C LEU A 42 -13.30 -1.62 -20.58
N ASP A 43 -14.17 -2.64 -20.56
CA ASP A 43 -15.42 -2.59 -21.31
C ASP A 43 -16.28 -1.43 -20.76
N PRO A 44 -16.96 -0.63 -21.60
CA PRO A 44 -17.78 0.49 -21.14
C PRO A 44 -18.90 0.13 -20.15
N GLN A 45 -19.31 -1.14 -20.09
CA GLN A 45 -20.32 -1.66 -19.16
C GLN A 45 -19.71 -2.38 -17.95
N ALA A 46 -18.39 -2.52 -17.89
CA ALA A 46 -17.70 -3.12 -16.75
C ALA A 46 -17.68 -2.16 -15.56
N LEU A 47 -17.75 -2.74 -14.35
CA LEU A 47 -17.55 -2.02 -13.08
C LEU A 47 -18.53 -0.84 -12.86
N ASP A 48 -19.73 -0.90 -13.44
CA ASP A 48 -20.72 0.17 -13.31
C ASP A 48 -20.97 0.54 -11.84
N GLY A 49 -20.93 1.85 -11.56
CA GLY A 49 -21.05 2.43 -10.22
C GLY A 49 -19.84 2.25 -9.29
N HIS A 50 -18.81 1.48 -9.67
CA HIS A 50 -17.65 1.21 -8.82
C HIS A 50 -16.48 2.18 -9.09
N ASP A 51 -15.76 2.57 -8.04
CA ASP A 51 -14.61 3.51 -8.13
C ASP A 51 -13.54 3.05 -9.14
N LEU A 52 -13.34 1.73 -9.24
CA LEU A 52 -12.42 1.10 -10.21
C LEU A 52 -12.69 1.48 -11.67
N ALA A 53 -13.94 1.79 -12.04
CA ALA A 53 -14.25 2.26 -13.39
C ALA A 53 -13.59 3.61 -13.71
N LEU A 54 -13.33 4.42 -12.67
CA LEU A 54 -12.64 5.71 -12.79
C LEU A 54 -11.13 5.58 -12.61
N ILE A 55 -10.68 4.63 -11.79
CA ILE A 55 -9.26 4.45 -11.42
C ILE A 55 -8.48 3.74 -12.54
N LEU A 56 -8.93 2.57 -12.98
CA LEU A 56 -8.12 1.69 -13.85
C LEU A 56 -7.74 2.33 -15.21
N PRO A 57 -8.59 3.16 -15.85
CA PRO A 57 -8.20 3.86 -17.08
C PRO A 57 -7.11 4.92 -16.90
N LEU A 58 -6.81 5.34 -15.66
CA LEU A 58 -5.82 6.38 -15.36
C LEU A 58 -4.42 5.81 -15.12
N GLY A 59 -4.25 4.48 -15.14
CA GLY A 59 -2.97 3.82 -14.90
C GLY A 59 -1.85 4.33 -15.82
N GLN A 60 -0.70 4.61 -15.21
CA GLN A 60 0.50 5.13 -15.87
C GLN A 60 1.71 4.27 -15.44
N PRO A 61 2.63 3.97 -16.37
CA PRO A 61 3.86 3.27 -16.01
C PRO A 61 4.76 4.17 -15.15
N GLU A 62 5.74 3.56 -14.46
CA GLU A 62 6.87 4.26 -13.84
C GLU A 62 6.48 5.29 -12.74
N CYS A 63 5.28 5.18 -12.18
CA CYS A 63 4.85 5.97 -11.03
C CYS A 63 3.98 5.15 -10.08
N ILE A 64 3.80 5.65 -8.87
CA ILE A 64 2.77 5.17 -7.94
C ILE A 64 1.62 6.16 -7.98
N GLN A 65 0.40 5.69 -8.21
CA GLN A 65 -0.79 6.53 -8.20
C GLN A 65 -1.69 6.16 -7.03
N VAL A 66 -1.82 7.08 -6.09
CA VAL A 66 -2.67 6.96 -4.91
C VAL A 66 -4.02 7.62 -5.19
N PHE A 67 -5.09 6.85 -5.06
CA PHE A 67 -6.46 7.35 -5.12
C PHE A 67 -7.10 7.15 -3.76
N TYR A 68 -7.83 8.16 -3.28
CA TYR A 68 -8.59 8.04 -2.04
C TYR A 68 -10.00 8.56 -2.19
N ARG A 69 -10.94 7.91 -1.50
CA ARG A 69 -12.32 8.35 -1.40
C ARG A 69 -12.74 8.38 0.06
N VAL A 70 -13.21 9.53 0.51
CA VAL A 70 -13.69 9.68 1.89
C VAL A 70 -15.15 9.24 1.96
N ASN A 71 -15.40 8.20 2.75
CA ASN A 71 -16.69 7.58 2.98
C ASN A 71 -16.89 7.42 4.49
N GLU A 72 -17.05 8.55 5.20
CA GLU A 72 -17.07 8.57 6.67
C GLU A 72 -18.00 7.48 7.26
N PRO A 73 -17.53 6.73 8.28
CA PRO A 73 -16.33 6.99 9.10
C PRO A 73 -15.00 6.51 8.52
N ASP A 74 -14.98 5.98 7.28
CA ASP A 74 -13.79 5.39 6.68
C ASP A 74 -13.32 6.15 5.42
N ALA A 75 -12.16 5.77 4.92
CA ALA A 75 -11.67 6.13 3.61
C ALA A 75 -11.26 4.86 2.86
N ASP A 76 -11.63 4.80 1.58
CA ASP A 76 -11.13 3.80 0.63
C ASP A 76 -9.83 4.35 0.02
N LEU A 77 -8.74 3.59 0.17
CA LEU A 77 -7.46 3.84 -0.47
C LEU A 77 -7.25 2.82 -1.58
N TYR A 78 -6.85 3.31 -2.75
CA TYR A 78 -6.41 2.50 -3.88
C TYR A 78 -5.03 2.97 -4.30
N VAL A 79 -4.14 2.04 -4.61
CA VAL A 79 -2.82 2.36 -5.14
C VAL A 79 -2.59 1.52 -6.39
N LEU A 80 -2.32 2.19 -7.52
CA LEU A 80 -1.73 1.55 -8.69
C LEU A 80 -0.22 1.75 -8.60
N ASP A 81 0.53 0.67 -8.74
CA ASP A 81 1.99 0.74 -8.72
C ASP A 81 2.60 0.88 -10.12
N GLU A 82 3.94 0.83 -10.20
CA GLU A 82 4.70 1.03 -11.42
C GLU A 82 4.34 0.08 -12.56
N HIS A 83 3.77 -1.09 -12.26
CA HIS A 83 3.37 -2.07 -13.25
C HIS A 83 1.85 -2.16 -13.43
N ASN A 84 1.10 -1.26 -12.81
CA ASN A 84 -0.35 -1.20 -12.81
C ASN A 84 -1.04 -2.30 -11.97
N SER A 85 -0.33 -2.87 -10.99
CA SER A 85 -0.94 -3.75 -10.00
C SER A 85 -1.70 -2.91 -8.97
N LEU A 86 -2.89 -3.38 -8.57
CA LEU A 86 -3.81 -2.67 -7.70
C LEU A 86 -3.71 -3.16 -6.25
N TRP A 87 -3.38 -2.26 -5.35
CA TRP A 87 -3.60 -2.41 -3.92
C TRP A 87 -4.87 -1.65 -3.48
N HIS A 88 -5.63 -2.21 -2.55
CA HIS A 88 -6.81 -1.56 -1.97
C HIS A 88 -6.88 -1.83 -0.46
N GLN A 89 -7.27 -0.80 0.29
CA GLN A 89 -7.59 -0.93 1.71
C GLN A 89 -8.65 0.09 2.11
N ARG A 90 -9.63 -0.34 2.92
CA ARG A 90 -10.52 0.56 3.64
C ARG A 90 -9.98 0.78 5.05
N VAL A 91 -9.84 2.04 5.46
CA VAL A 91 -9.25 2.40 6.75
C VAL A 91 -10.12 3.44 7.48
N PRO A 92 -10.13 3.46 8.83
CA PRO A 92 -10.78 4.53 9.58
C PRO A 92 -10.23 5.89 9.16
N TYR A 93 -11.13 6.85 8.90
CA TYR A 93 -10.78 8.18 8.44
C TYR A 93 -10.84 9.19 9.58
N HIS A 94 -9.77 9.96 9.74
CA HIS A 94 -9.72 11.07 10.68
C HIS A 94 -9.63 12.41 9.94
N ASP A 95 -8.55 12.60 9.19
CA ASP A 95 -8.37 13.72 8.28
C ASP A 95 -7.46 13.31 7.10
N GLU A 96 -7.41 14.14 6.06
CA GLU A 96 -6.60 13.88 4.85
C GLU A 96 -5.10 13.78 5.16
N GLN A 97 -4.62 14.57 6.13
CA GLN A 97 -3.20 14.66 6.46
C GLN A 97 -2.69 13.41 7.17
N SER A 98 -3.43 12.92 8.16
CA SER A 98 -3.19 11.67 8.88
C SER A 98 -3.34 10.44 8.00
N LEU A 99 -4.19 10.50 6.97
CA LEU A 99 -4.31 9.43 5.98
C LEU A 99 -3.11 9.38 5.02
N LEU A 100 -2.73 10.50 4.43
CA LEU A 100 -1.80 10.54 3.30
C LEU A 100 -0.33 10.77 3.69
N THR A 101 -0.06 11.50 4.78
CA THR A 101 1.34 11.81 5.18
C THR A 101 2.16 10.54 5.50
N PRO A 102 1.64 9.56 6.27
CA PRO A 102 2.38 8.32 6.54
C PRO A 102 2.62 7.50 5.27
N LEU A 103 1.67 7.52 4.34
CA LEU A 103 1.80 6.84 3.05
C LEU A 103 2.87 7.51 2.16
N GLN A 104 2.94 8.85 2.13
CA GLN A 104 4.02 9.57 1.45
C GLN A 104 5.39 9.28 2.04
N ARG A 105 5.50 9.22 3.38
CA ARG A 105 6.75 8.82 4.06
C ARG A 105 7.17 7.41 3.65
N PHE A 106 6.21 6.49 3.60
CA PHE A 106 6.44 5.12 3.14
C PHE A 106 6.99 5.06 1.71
N PHE A 107 6.37 5.75 0.75
CA PHE A 107 6.86 5.76 -0.63
C PHE A 107 8.23 6.44 -0.78
N HIS A 108 8.48 7.53 -0.04
CA HIS A 108 9.82 8.11 0.00
C HIS A 108 10.87 7.12 0.53
N SER A 109 10.56 6.36 1.58
CA SER A 109 11.49 5.37 2.11
C SER A 109 11.73 4.23 1.12
N LEU A 110 10.67 3.75 0.46
CA LEU A 110 10.75 2.74 -0.59
C LEU A 110 11.68 3.19 -1.72
N VAL A 111 11.52 4.42 -2.21
CA VAL A 111 12.38 5.00 -3.26
C VAL A 111 13.83 5.16 -2.77
N TYR A 112 14.02 5.64 -1.54
CA TYR A 112 15.34 5.79 -0.94
C TYR A 112 16.08 4.45 -0.85
N ARG A 113 15.41 3.39 -0.39
CA ARG A 113 15.98 2.04 -0.30
C ARG A 113 16.32 1.47 -1.67
N ARG A 114 15.45 1.66 -2.67
CA ARG A 114 15.76 1.29 -4.06
C ARG A 114 17.05 1.95 -4.54
N GLY A 115 17.24 3.24 -4.26
CA GLY A 115 18.48 3.95 -4.60
C GLY A 115 19.71 3.47 -3.86
N ALA A 116 19.57 3.16 -2.57
CA ALA A 116 20.67 2.68 -1.74
C ALA A 116 21.14 1.26 -2.12
N SER A 117 20.27 0.44 -2.73
CA SER A 117 20.60 -0.91 -3.18
C SER A 117 21.29 -0.97 -4.56
N LEU A 118 21.35 0.15 -5.29
CA LEU A 118 21.99 0.15 -6.61
C LEU A 118 23.52 0.06 -6.50
N PRO A 119 24.17 -0.76 -7.34
CA PRO A 119 25.62 -0.71 -7.51
C PRO A 119 26.04 0.70 -7.93
N LEU A 120 27.07 1.25 -7.27
CA LEU A 120 27.61 2.60 -7.54
C LEU A 120 28.04 2.83 -9.01
N ASP A 121 28.20 1.76 -9.80
CA ASP A 121 28.74 1.76 -11.15
C ASP A 121 27.70 1.55 -12.28
N ASP A 122 26.39 1.47 -11.99
CA ASP A 122 25.35 1.34 -13.04
C ASP A 122 24.36 2.53 -13.04
N PRO A 123 24.58 3.57 -13.88
CA PRO A 123 23.71 4.74 -13.97
C PRO A 123 22.44 4.53 -14.83
N SER A 124 22.13 3.31 -15.26
CA SER A 124 21.12 3.07 -16.30
C SER A 124 19.67 2.92 -15.81
N GLU A 125 19.43 2.71 -14.53
CA GLU A 125 18.06 2.63 -13.98
C GLU A 125 17.66 3.94 -13.28
N PRO A 126 16.66 4.67 -13.80
CA PRO A 126 16.10 5.81 -13.07
C PRO A 126 15.44 5.31 -11.78
N VAL A 127 16.06 5.65 -10.66
CA VAL A 127 15.56 5.37 -9.28
C VAL A 127 14.38 6.26 -8.89
N SER A 128 13.71 6.90 -9.85
CA SER A 128 12.64 7.83 -9.54
C SER A 128 11.31 7.14 -9.74
N LEU A 129 10.60 6.95 -8.64
CA LEU A 129 9.20 6.55 -8.64
C LEU A 129 8.41 7.66 -7.97
N GLU A 130 7.75 8.49 -8.77
CA GLU A 130 6.93 9.59 -8.23
C GLU A 130 5.61 9.04 -7.69
N ALA A 131 5.19 9.53 -6.52
CA ALA A 131 3.86 9.26 -5.96
C ALA A 131 2.89 10.40 -6.35
N LEU A 132 1.91 10.08 -7.19
CA LEU A 132 0.86 10.99 -7.64
C LEU A 132 -0.40 10.77 -6.81
N TYR A 133 -1.09 11.85 -6.43
CA TYR A 133 -2.26 11.78 -5.54
C TYR A 133 -3.52 12.26 -6.22
N TYR A 134 -4.61 11.54 -5.96
CA TYR A 134 -5.90 11.79 -6.57
C TYR A 134 -7.05 11.57 -5.58
N GLN A 135 -8.02 12.47 -5.58
CA GLN A 135 -9.25 12.33 -4.81
C GLN A 135 -10.39 11.88 -5.72
N ILE A 136 -11.12 10.86 -5.29
CA ILE A 136 -12.32 10.38 -5.96
C ILE A 136 -13.53 11.13 -5.40
N LEU A 137 -14.35 11.71 -6.29
CA LEU A 137 -15.46 12.58 -5.91
C LEU A 137 -16.77 12.18 -6.62
N PRO A 138 -17.94 12.44 -5.99
CA PRO A 138 -18.10 13.00 -4.64
C PRO A 138 -17.72 12.01 -3.53
N SER A 139 -17.29 12.56 -2.38
CA SER A 139 -17.20 11.81 -1.13
C SER A 139 -18.57 11.30 -0.67
N GLY A 140 -18.56 10.27 0.17
CA GLY A 140 -19.77 9.66 0.73
C GLY A 140 -20.32 8.52 -0.13
N PRO A 141 -21.42 7.88 0.33
CA PRO A 141 -21.84 6.55 -0.13
C PRO A 141 -22.45 6.50 -1.54
N GLY A 142 -22.54 7.63 -2.25
CA GLY A 142 -23.10 7.68 -3.60
C GLY A 142 -22.18 7.08 -4.66
N HIS A 143 -22.53 7.24 -5.93
CA HIS A 143 -21.62 6.90 -7.02
C HIS A 143 -20.57 8.00 -7.20
N ALA A 144 -19.29 7.61 -7.23
CA ALA A 144 -18.24 8.48 -7.70
C ALA A 144 -18.47 8.85 -9.17
N ARG A 145 -17.97 10.01 -9.58
CA ARG A 145 -18.18 10.57 -10.92
C ARG A 145 -16.90 11.08 -11.55
N ARG A 146 -15.90 11.45 -10.75
CA ARG A 146 -14.64 12.01 -11.24
C ARG A 146 -13.50 11.76 -10.29
N VAL A 147 -12.30 11.93 -10.84
CA VAL A 147 -11.03 11.90 -10.13
C VAL A 147 -10.39 13.28 -10.29
N GLU A 148 -9.97 13.88 -9.19
CA GLU A 148 -9.27 15.18 -9.16
C GLU A 148 -7.84 14.99 -8.69
N HIS A 149 -6.87 15.57 -9.40
CA HIS A 149 -5.48 15.57 -8.97
C HIS A 149 -5.29 16.40 -7.70
N ARG A 150 -4.45 15.91 -6.79
CA ARG A 150 -4.10 16.52 -5.52
C ARG A 150 -2.59 16.65 -5.41
N LEU A 151 -2.13 17.68 -4.70
CA LEU A 151 -0.72 17.80 -4.38
C LEU A 151 -0.33 16.70 -3.39
N ALA A 152 0.90 16.19 -3.52
CA ALA A 152 1.46 15.28 -2.53
C ALA A 152 1.43 15.96 -1.14
N PRO A 153 1.07 15.20 -0.08
CA PRO A 153 1.02 15.76 1.27
C PRO A 153 2.43 16.20 1.68
N THR A 154 2.54 17.43 2.17
CA THR A 154 3.82 17.93 2.67
C THR A 154 4.06 17.31 4.06
N ALA A 155 5.28 16.83 4.30
CA ALA A 155 5.68 16.38 5.62
C ALA A 155 5.64 17.58 6.58
N THR A 156 4.55 17.71 7.33
CA THR A 156 4.44 18.67 8.43
C THR A 156 5.06 18.10 9.70
N ASP A 157 5.49 18.97 10.61
CA ASP A 157 6.01 18.66 11.96
C ASP A 157 5.01 17.95 12.89
N ARG A 158 3.83 17.51 12.42
CA ARG A 158 2.96 16.64 13.22
C ARG A 158 3.71 15.33 13.51
N SER A 159 3.81 15.02 14.79
CA SER A 159 4.44 13.82 15.32
C SER A 159 3.60 12.57 15.02
N PHE A 160 3.59 12.14 13.76
CA PHE A 160 3.31 10.74 13.47
C PHE A 160 4.50 9.92 13.96
N TYR A 161 4.22 8.86 14.70
CA TYR A 161 5.27 7.91 15.08
C TYR A 161 5.78 7.22 13.83
N ASP A 162 7.08 7.36 13.59
CA ASP A 162 7.76 6.65 12.53
C ASP A 162 8.01 5.22 13.01
N VAL A 163 7.14 4.30 12.58
CA VAL A 163 7.32 2.87 12.81
C VAL A 163 7.97 2.29 11.56
N GLN A 164 9.17 1.74 11.74
CA GLN A 164 9.91 1.07 10.69
C GLN A 164 9.80 -0.44 10.92
N ALA A 165 9.76 -1.20 9.85
CA ALA A 165 9.71 -2.66 9.89
C ALA A 165 10.80 -3.26 9.01
N ILE A 166 11.36 -4.37 9.45
CA ILE A 166 12.26 -5.21 8.68
C ILE A 166 11.63 -6.61 8.68
N ILE A 167 11.46 -7.19 7.50
CA ILE A 167 11.02 -8.57 7.33
C ILE A 167 12.16 -9.36 6.70
N GLU A 168 12.58 -10.42 7.38
CA GLU A 168 13.67 -11.29 6.94
C GLU A 168 13.21 -12.75 6.97
N GLU A 169 13.73 -13.55 6.05
CA GLU A 169 13.56 -15.00 6.06
C GLU A 169 14.66 -15.63 6.92
N THR A 170 14.33 -16.07 8.14
CA THR A 170 15.31 -16.65 9.08
C THR A 170 15.58 -18.13 8.80
N SER A 171 14.67 -18.80 8.11
CA SER A 171 14.76 -20.17 7.63
C SER A 171 13.79 -20.34 6.45
N PRO A 172 13.97 -21.31 5.55
CA PRO A 172 13.11 -21.47 4.38
C PRO A 172 11.62 -21.54 4.75
N GLY A 173 10.85 -20.54 4.32
CA GLY A 173 9.42 -20.36 4.59
C GLY A 173 9.08 -19.69 5.92
N GLN A 174 10.07 -19.32 6.74
CA GLN A 174 9.89 -18.68 8.03
C GLN A 174 10.32 -17.21 7.97
N LEU A 175 9.33 -16.33 7.93
CA LEU A 175 9.51 -14.88 7.99
C LEU A 175 9.49 -14.43 9.45
N ASN A 176 10.40 -13.52 9.81
CA ASN A 176 10.41 -12.85 11.10
C ASN A 176 10.29 -11.34 10.90
N ALA A 177 9.52 -10.69 11.76
CA ALA A 177 9.42 -9.23 11.80
C ALA A 177 10.26 -8.62 12.92
N THR A 178 10.96 -7.54 12.59
CA THR A 178 11.60 -6.63 13.56
C THR A 178 11.04 -5.23 13.36
N LEU A 179 10.52 -4.64 14.42
CA LEU A 179 9.89 -3.32 14.41
C LEU A 179 10.75 -2.33 15.19
N TYR A 180 10.95 -1.15 14.61
CA TYR A 180 11.61 -0.03 15.26
C TYR A 180 10.61 1.10 15.49
N CYS A 181 10.54 1.58 16.73
CA CYS A 181 9.73 2.72 17.12
C CYS A 181 10.54 3.62 18.06
N ASP A 182 10.78 4.88 17.67
CA ASP A 182 11.57 5.85 18.46
C ASP A 182 12.90 5.27 19.01
N ASN A 183 13.75 4.73 18.13
CA ASN A 183 15.03 4.08 18.47
C ASN A 183 14.95 2.86 19.41
N SER A 184 13.74 2.35 19.67
CA SER A 184 13.54 1.09 20.39
C SER A 184 13.31 -0.02 19.37
N GLU A 185 14.07 -1.10 19.48
CA GLU A 185 13.93 -2.31 18.67
C GLU A 185 13.02 -3.31 19.37
N PHE A 186 12.13 -3.93 18.60
CA PHE A 186 11.29 -5.03 19.03
C PHE A 186 11.37 -6.12 17.98
N SER A 187 11.97 -7.26 18.31
CA SER A 187 12.10 -8.39 17.38
C SER A 187 11.16 -9.53 17.75
N GLU A 188 10.67 -10.26 16.74
CA GLU A 188 9.89 -11.47 16.97
C GLU A 188 10.69 -12.55 17.71
N LEU A 189 12.03 -12.55 17.59
CA LEU A 189 12.91 -13.44 18.33
C LEU A 189 12.88 -13.18 19.85
N GLU A 190 12.76 -11.92 20.27
CA GLU A 190 12.72 -11.54 21.69
C GLU A 190 11.28 -11.63 22.25
N TYR A 191 10.29 -11.15 21.50
CA TYR A 191 8.92 -10.97 22.00
C TYR A 191 7.96 -12.08 21.59
N GLY A 192 8.28 -12.88 20.56
CA GLY A 192 7.38 -13.89 19.98
C GLY A 192 5.99 -13.30 19.70
N ASP A 193 4.96 -14.01 20.14
CA ASP A 193 3.54 -13.60 20.00
C ASP A 193 3.19 -12.25 20.65
N GLN A 194 4.06 -11.72 21.53
CA GLN A 194 3.84 -10.43 22.21
C GLN A 194 4.42 -9.23 21.46
N LEU A 195 5.06 -9.44 20.29
CA LEU A 195 5.72 -8.38 19.53
C LEU A 195 4.82 -7.16 19.31
N TYR A 196 3.66 -7.37 18.69
CA TYR A 196 2.73 -6.29 18.37
C TYR A 196 2.13 -5.63 19.61
N ALA A 197 1.88 -6.40 20.68
CA ALA A 197 1.38 -5.86 21.95
C ALA A 197 2.44 -5.03 22.70
N ALA A 198 3.72 -5.38 22.60
CA ALA A 198 4.82 -4.60 23.16
C ALA A 198 4.97 -3.26 22.44
N VAL A 199 4.97 -3.29 21.09
CA VAL A 199 5.04 -2.07 20.26
C VAL A 199 3.80 -1.19 20.46
N ALA A 200 2.59 -1.77 20.49
CA ALA A 200 1.35 -1.04 20.75
C ALA A 200 1.39 -0.27 22.08
N ARG A 201 1.84 -0.91 23.17
CA ARG A 201 2.01 -0.26 24.47
C ARG A 201 3.02 0.88 24.44
N GLN A 202 4.13 0.71 23.72
CA GLN A 202 5.14 1.76 23.55
C GLN A 202 4.57 2.98 22.81
N ILE A 203 3.82 2.75 21.73
CA ILE A 203 3.18 3.82 20.96
C ILE A 203 2.12 4.53 21.83
N LEU A 204 1.23 3.79 22.47
CA LEU A 204 0.18 4.36 23.33
C LEU A 204 0.74 5.16 24.51
N GLY A 205 1.81 4.66 25.15
CA GLY A 205 2.44 5.32 26.28
C GLY A 205 3.10 6.66 25.95
N LYS A 206 3.45 6.88 24.68
CA LYS A 206 4.09 8.13 24.22
C LYS A 206 3.13 9.11 23.55
N ARG A 207 1.93 8.69 23.17
CA ARG A 207 0.93 9.52 22.46
C ARG A 207 0.67 10.83 23.21
N LEU A 208 1.12 11.93 22.62
CA LEU A 208 0.90 13.29 23.13
C LEU A 208 -0.53 13.79 22.85
N GLU A 209 -1.13 13.33 21.75
CA GLU A 209 -2.50 13.68 21.39
C GLU A 209 -3.50 12.63 21.89
N PRO A 210 -4.63 13.05 22.47
CA PRO A 210 -5.71 12.14 22.88
C PRO A 210 -6.49 11.56 21.69
N GLN A 211 -6.20 11.99 20.46
CA GLN A 211 -6.91 11.54 19.26
C GLN A 211 -6.37 10.19 18.78
N ARG A 212 -7.28 9.23 18.61
CA ARG A 212 -7.00 7.86 18.19
C ARG A 212 -6.80 7.80 16.68
N TYR A 213 -5.64 8.24 16.18
CA TYR A 213 -5.23 7.86 14.83
C TYR A 213 -4.64 6.43 14.82
N ARG A 214 -4.69 5.74 13.68
CA ARG A 214 -4.14 4.39 13.55
C ARG A 214 -2.60 4.42 13.49
N CYS A 215 -1.95 3.33 13.87
CA CYS A 215 -0.54 3.14 13.60
C CYS A 215 -0.31 2.90 12.10
N TYR A 216 0.78 3.48 11.58
CA TYR A 216 1.21 3.32 10.21
C TYR A 216 2.67 2.87 10.17
N ILE A 217 3.01 1.97 9.25
CA ILE A 217 4.40 1.64 8.92
C ILE A 217 4.91 2.67 7.93
N THR A 218 5.86 3.50 8.33
CA THR A 218 6.43 4.58 7.51
C THR A 218 7.67 4.15 6.74
N ASP A 219 8.22 2.98 7.06
CA ASP A 219 9.38 2.41 6.39
C ASP A 219 9.33 0.88 6.49
N LEU A 220 9.61 0.17 5.41
CA LEU A 220 9.62 -1.28 5.35
C LEU A 220 10.82 -1.77 4.53
N ASP A 221 11.64 -2.60 5.15
CA ASP A 221 12.75 -3.29 4.52
C ASP A 221 12.39 -4.75 4.25
N LEU A 222 12.43 -5.13 2.97
CA LEU A 222 12.23 -6.49 2.47
C LEU A 222 13.49 -7.05 1.80
N SER A 223 14.65 -6.41 1.97
CA SER A 223 15.90 -6.80 1.29
C SER A 223 16.31 -8.25 1.59
N GLY A 224 16.06 -8.71 2.82
CA GLY A 224 16.28 -10.11 3.23
C GLY A 224 15.36 -11.12 2.55
N LEU A 225 14.18 -10.70 2.05
CA LEU A 225 13.25 -11.56 1.30
C LEU A 225 13.51 -11.54 -0.21
N LEU A 226 14.03 -10.43 -0.72
CA LEU A 226 14.21 -10.19 -2.15
C LEU A 226 15.59 -10.59 -2.68
N ASP A 227 16.46 -11.16 -1.84
CA ASP A 227 17.87 -11.45 -2.16
C ASP A 227 18.59 -10.24 -2.76
N GLY A 228 18.30 -9.03 -2.24
CA GLY A 228 18.87 -7.78 -2.75
C GLY A 228 18.34 -7.29 -4.10
N LYS A 229 17.29 -7.91 -4.66
CA LYS A 229 16.61 -7.42 -5.87
C LYS A 229 15.59 -6.33 -5.54
N HIS A 230 15.25 -5.51 -6.54
CA HIS A 230 14.12 -4.59 -6.44
C HIS A 230 12.81 -5.36 -6.58
N GLY A 231 12.02 -5.40 -5.50
CA GLY A 231 10.65 -5.91 -5.52
C GLY A 231 9.68 -4.85 -6.02
N GLN A 232 8.59 -5.30 -6.66
CA GLN A 232 7.49 -4.44 -7.10
C GLN A 232 6.80 -3.77 -5.89
N SER A 233 6.35 -2.51 -6.00
CA SER A 233 5.80 -1.77 -4.84
C SER A 233 4.57 -2.42 -4.21
N ILE A 234 3.77 -3.18 -4.99
CA ILE A 234 2.65 -3.96 -4.46
C ILE A 234 3.03 -4.94 -3.34
N LEU A 235 4.23 -5.54 -3.39
CA LEU A 235 4.72 -6.46 -2.36
C LEU A 235 4.92 -5.73 -1.03
N PHE A 236 5.54 -4.54 -1.08
CA PHE A 236 5.75 -3.68 0.07
C PHE A 236 4.41 -3.22 0.67
N LEU A 237 3.44 -2.84 -0.16
CA LEU A 237 2.11 -2.43 0.28
C LEU A 237 1.32 -3.56 0.97
N ARG A 238 1.46 -4.80 0.50
CA ARG A 238 0.83 -5.99 1.13
C ARG A 238 1.38 -6.23 2.53
N HIS A 239 2.69 -6.33 2.68
CA HIS A 239 3.33 -6.53 3.98
C HIS A 239 3.10 -5.35 4.93
N LYS A 240 3.15 -4.11 4.43
CA LYS A 240 2.73 -2.92 5.18
C LYS A 240 1.32 -3.07 5.75
N ALA A 241 0.35 -3.48 4.92
CA ALA A 241 -1.05 -3.62 5.33
C ALA A 241 -1.23 -4.71 6.40
N GLU A 242 -0.53 -5.84 6.27
CA GLU A 242 -0.53 -6.94 7.25
C GLU A 242 0.01 -6.48 8.60
N LEU A 243 1.20 -5.87 8.62
CA LEU A 243 1.83 -5.36 9.84
C LEU A 243 0.98 -4.28 10.51
N GLU A 244 0.41 -3.35 9.74
CA GLU A 244 -0.48 -2.33 10.28
C GLU A 244 -1.76 -2.92 10.87
N THR A 245 -2.30 -3.98 10.28
CA THR A 245 -3.50 -4.65 10.81
C THR A 245 -3.17 -5.24 12.18
N LEU A 246 -2.09 -6.01 12.30
CA LEU A 246 -1.64 -6.61 13.55
C LEU A 246 -1.33 -5.57 14.64
N LEU A 247 -0.66 -4.47 14.27
CA LEU A 247 -0.38 -3.37 15.20
C LEU A 247 -1.66 -2.69 15.68
N ASN A 248 -2.57 -2.35 14.77
CA ASN A 248 -3.79 -1.64 15.14
C ASN A 248 -4.75 -2.51 15.97
N GLU A 249 -4.86 -3.81 15.66
CA GLU A 249 -5.60 -4.76 16.49
C GLU A 249 -5.01 -4.85 17.91
N ALA A 250 -3.68 -4.93 18.03
CA ALA A 250 -3.01 -4.94 19.33
C ALA A 250 -3.23 -3.63 20.12
N MET A 251 -3.32 -2.49 19.44
CA MET A 251 -3.60 -1.20 20.06
C MET A 251 -5.05 -1.04 20.53
N GLU A 252 -6.01 -1.71 19.88
CA GLU A 252 -7.41 -1.74 20.33
C GLU A 252 -7.61 -2.61 21.58
N GLN A 253 -6.72 -3.59 21.80
CA GLN A 253 -6.78 -4.52 22.91
C GLN A 253 -5.98 -4.07 24.17
N ALA A 254 -5.12 -3.06 24.03
CA ALA A 254 -4.24 -2.55 25.09
C ALA A 254 -4.90 -1.47 25.96
#